data_AF-A0A645GS67-F1
#
_entry.id   AF-A0A645GS67-F1
#
_cell.length_a   1.000
_cell.length_b   1.000
_cell.length_c   1.000
_cell.angle_alpha   90.00
_cell.angle_beta   90.00
_cell.angle_gamma   90.00
#
_symmetry.space_group_name_H-M   'P 1'
#
loop_
_entity.id
_entity.type
_entity.pdbx_description
1 polymer ?
#
loop_
_entity_poly.entity_id
_entity_poly.type
_entity_poly.pdbx_seq_one_letter_code
_entity_poly.pdbx_strand_id
1 'polypeptide(L)'
;MLDLFFGDIYAVLTTVFVLVMLAFIIIVFIKRRSIEKWGRLILVFVLAGTIISALSAARDAFMMENALFALTSAQALICSVTGGLIYLIGLVSIFVRKQSFRRISFQLISVLFIIQVITIEASRITLI
;
A
#
# COMPACT_ATOMS: atom_id res chain seq x y z
N MET A 1 -13.00 -12.86 -14.89
CA MET A 1 -12.08 -12.60 -13.75
C MET A 1 -10.66 -12.27 -14.20
N LEU A 2 -10.04 -13.03 -15.13
CA LEU A 2 -8.70 -12.68 -15.63
C LEU A 2 -8.68 -11.32 -16.35
N ASP A 3 -9.74 -10.97 -17.09
CA ASP A 3 -9.86 -9.65 -17.74
C ASP A 3 -9.88 -8.47 -16.74
N LEU A 4 -10.23 -8.71 -15.48
CA LEU A 4 -10.25 -7.66 -14.45
C LEU A 4 -8.83 -7.18 -14.07
N PHE A 5 -7.88 -8.11 -14.14
CA PHE A 5 -6.48 -7.90 -13.74
C PHE A 5 -5.55 -7.81 -14.96
N PHE A 6 -5.95 -8.39 -16.10
CA PHE A 6 -5.15 -8.49 -17.31
C PHE A 6 -5.80 -7.90 -18.58
N GLY A 7 -7.00 -7.33 -18.47
CA GLY A 7 -7.70 -6.75 -19.63
C GLY A 7 -7.20 -5.37 -20.06
N ASP A 8 -6.43 -4.69 -19.21
CA ASP A 8 -5.84 -3.38 -19.51
C ASP A 8 -4.39 -3.29 -18.99
N ILE A 9 -3.54 -2.55 -19.70
CA ILE A 9 -2.12 -2.37 -19.37
C ILE A 9 -1.94 -1.73 -17.99
N TYR A 10 -2.84 -0.83 -17.59
CA TYR A 10 -2.83 -0.21 -16.26
C TYR A 10 -3.25 -1.20 -15.15
N ALA A 11 -4.19 -2.10 -15.43
CA ALA A 11 -4.58 -3.16 -14.51
C ALA A 11 -3.46 -4.20 -14.31
N VAL A 12 -2.76 -4.59 -15.39
CA VAL A 12 -1.60 -5.47 -15.32
C VAL A 12 -0.49 -4.82 -14.50
N LEU A 13 -0.17 -3.56 -14.80
CA LEU A 13 0.92 -2.83 -14.17
C LEU A 13 0.70 -2.67 -12.66
N THR A 14 -0.51 -2.27 -12.26
CA THR A 14 -0.89 -2.16 -10.84
C THR A 14 -0.82 -3.50 -10.12
N THR A 15 -1.30 -4.58 -10.74
CA THR A 15 -1.24 -5.94 -10.17
C THR A 15 0.20 -6.40 -9.97
N VAL A 16 1.07 -6.21 -10.96
CA VAL A 16 2.49 -6.56 -10.87
C VAL A 16 3.18 -5.76 -9.76
N PHE A 17 2.93 -4.45 -9.68
CA PHE A 17 3.52 -3.61 -8.64
C PHE A 17 3.08 -4.00 -7.22
N VAL A 18 1.81 -4.34 -7.04
CA VAL A 18 1.30 -4.87 -5.76
C VAL A 18 2.01 -6.18 -5.41
N LEU A 19 2.15 -7.11 -6.36
CA LEU A 19 2.88 -8.37 -6.12
C LEU A 19 4.35 -8.13 -5.77
N VAL A 20 5.02 -7.19 -6.43
CA VAL A 20 6.39 -6.80 -6.13
C VAL A 20 6.51 -6.24 -4.71
N MET A 21 5.57 -5.40 -4.26
CA MET A 21 5.55 -4.93 -2.86
C MET A 21 5.34 -6.05 -1.86
N LEU A 22 4.41 -6.98 -2.13
CA LEU A 22 4.16 -8.12 -1.25
C LEU A 22 5.41 -9.02 -1.15
N ALA A 23 6.06 -9.30 -2.29
CA ALA A 23 7.33 -10.02 -2.31
C ALA A 23 8.43 -9.28 -1.53
N PHE A 24 8.49 -7.95 -1.67
CA PHE A 24 9.42 -7.11 -0.92
C PHE A 24 9.19 -7.22 0.60
N ILE A 25 7.93 -7.17 1.08
CA ILE A 25 7.59 -7.35 2.50
C ILE A 25 8.09 -8.71 2.99
N ILE A 26 7.86 -9.79 2.24
CA ILE A 26 8.30 -11.15 2.60
C ILE A 26 9.82 -11.23 2.69
N ILE A 27 10.54 -10.71 1.69
CA ILE A 27 12.01 -10.70 1.67
C ILE A 27 12.56 -9.96 2.88
N VAL A 28 11.98 -8.80 3.21
CA VAL A 28 12.38 -7.98 4.36
C VAL A 28 12.08 -8.70 5.67
N PHE A 29 10.96 -9.43 5.76
CA PHE A 29 10.61 -10.21 6.94
C PHE A 29 11.57 -11.38 7.17
N ILE A 30 12.02 -12.05 6.11
CA ILE A 30 13.03 -13.12 6.17
C ILE A 30 14.39 -12.54 6.58
N LYS A 31 14.83 -11.45 5.95
CA LYS A 31 16.13 -10.81 6.20
C LYS A 31 16.13 -9.86 7.41
N ARG A 32 15.06 -9.82 8.21
CA ARG A 32 14.89 -8.87 9.32
C ARG A 32 16.04 -8.82 10.34
N ARG A 33 16.82 -9.89 10.49
CA ARG A 33 17.95 -9.93 11.45
C ARG A 33 19.21 -9.27 10.90
N SER A 34 19.37 -9.15 9.57
CA SER A 34 20.55 -8.58 8.92
C SER A 34 20.36 -7.12 8.48
N ILE A 35 19.22 -6.50 8.79
CA ILE A 35 18.90 -5.13 8.36
C ILE A 35 19.32 -4.14 9.45
N GLU A 36 20.30 -3.31 9.12
CA GLU A 36 20.82 -2.27 10.02
C GLU A 36 20.15 -0.90 9.80
N LYS A 37 19.62 -0.65 8.59
CA LYS A 37 19.11 0.66 8.16
C LYS A 37 17.60 0.65 7.93
N TRP A 38 16.82 0.36 8.98
CA TRP A 38 15.35 0.31 8.90
C TRP A 38 14.70 1.62 8.43
N GLY A 39 15.27 2.78 8.80
CA GLY A 39 14.69 4.08 8.41
C GLY A 39 14.70 4.33 6.91
N ARG A 40 15.77 3.93 6.19
CA ARG A 40 15.83 4.03 4.73
C ARG A 40 14.80 3.11 4.08
N LEU A 41 14.62 1.94 4.67
CA LEU A 41 13.70 0.92 4.16
C LEU A 41 12.24 1.36 4.32
N ILE A 42 11.87 1.95 5.46
CA ILE A 42 10.55 2.58 5.66
C ILE A 42 10.31 3.66 4.62
N LEU A 43 11.29 4.55 4.40
CA LEU A 43 11.15 5.64 3.43
C LEU A 43 10.92 5.11 2.01
N VAL A 44 11.73 4.15 1.57
CA VAL A 44 11.56 3.50 0.24
C VAL A 44 10.20 2.82 0.14
N PHE A 45 9.77 2.12 1.19
CA PHE A 45 8.49 1.41 1.21
C PHE A 45 7.30 2.37 1.14
N VAL A 46 7.31 3.44 1.92
CA VAL A 46 6.25 4.45 1.91
C VAL A 46 6.19 5.13 0.54
N LEU A 47 7.33 5.57 -0.02
CA LEU A 47 7.34 6.21 -1.34
C LEU A 47 6.83 5.27 -2.45
N ALA A 48 7.31 4.02 -2.48
CA ALA A 48 6.86 3.02 -3.45
C ALA A 48 5.37 2.73 -3.28
N GLY A 49 4.90 2.55 -2.04
CA GLY A 49 3.49 2.34 -1.72
C GLY A 49 2.61 3.51 -2.15
N THR A 50 3.05 4.76 -1.95
CA THR A 50 2.35 5.97 -2.39
C THR A 50 2.23 6.02 -3.91
N ILE A 51 3.30 5.72 -4.65
CA ILE A 51 3.28 5.69 -6.12
C ILE A 51 2.27 4.65 -6.62
N ILE A 52 2.26 3.46 -6.02
CA ILE A 52 1.35 2.38 -6.39
C ILE A 52 -0.09 2.73 -6.05
N SER A 53 -0.32 3.34 -4.88
CA SER A 53 -1.63 3.83 -4.46
C SER A 53 -2.17 4.90 -5.42
N ALA A 54 -1.32 5.83 -5.87
CA ALA A 54 -1.69 6.85 -6.86
C ALA A 54 -2.02 6.24 -8.23
N LEU A 55 -1.23 5.25 -8.69
CA LEU A 55 -1.52 4.52 -9.93
C LEU A 55 -2.85 3.75 -9.83
N SER A 56 -3.14 3.14 -8.69
CA SER A 56 -4.43 2.48 -8.44
C SER A 56 -5.59 3.47 -8.47
N ALA A 57 -5.44 4.64 -7.82
CA ALA A 57 -6.46 5.69 -7.83
C ALA A 57 -6.72 6.22 -9.25
N ALA A 58 -5.67 6.39 -10.06
CA ALA A 58 -5.79 6.81 -11.46
C ALA A 58 -6.51 5.74 -12.31
N ARG A 59 -6.17 4.46 -12.12
CA ARG A 59 -6.86 3.33 -12.78
C ARG A 59 -8.34 3.29 -12.43
N ASP A 60 -8.67 3.50 -11.15
CA ASP A 60 -10.03 3.39 -10.64
C ASP A 60 -10.85 4.69 -10.78
N ALA A 61 -10.31 5.69 -11.49
CA ALA A 61 -10.88 7.02 -11.70
C ALA A 61 -11.36 7.69 -10.38
N PHE A 62 -10.65 7.42 -9.29
CA PHE A 62 -11.00 7.93 -7.97
C PHE A 62 -11.00 9.47 -7.98
N MET A 63 -12.04 10.09 -7.42
CA MET A 63 -12.31 11.54 -7.45
C MET A 63 -12.77 12.12 -8.81
N MET A 64 -13.07 11.28 -9.81
CA MET A 64 -13.72 11.68 -11.07
C MET A 64 -15.19 11.25 -11.12
N GLU A 65 -15.97 11.79 -12.07
CA GLU A 65 -17.38 11.44 -12.26
C GLU A 65 -17.59 9.95 -12.59
N ASN A 66 -16.60 9.30 -13.21
CA ASN A 66 -16.61 7.87 -13.54
C ASN A 66 -15.91 6.99 -12.49
N ALA A 67 -15.82 7.44 -11.23
CA ALA A 67 -15.15 6.69 -10.17
C ALA A 67 -15.80 5.32 -9.92
N LEU A 68 -14.97 4.28 -9.79
CA LEU A 68 -15.44 2.92 -9.45
C LEU A 68 -16.12 2.84 -8.08
N PHE A 69 -15.79 3.73 -7.16
CA PHE A 69 -16.38 3.79 -5.83
C PHE A 69 -16.47 5.23 -5.33
N ALA A 70 -17.60 5.56 -4.67
CA ALA A 70 -17.87 6.90 -4.16
C ALA A 70 -16.93 7.29 -3.01
N LEU A 71 -16.67 8.60 -2.85
CA LEU A 71 -15.88 9.15 -1.74
C LEU A 71 -16.43 8.78 -0.35
N THR A 72 -17.74 8.57 -0.24
CA THR A 72 -18.44 8.23 1.00
C THR A 72 -18.49 6.73 1.27
N SER A 73 -17.89 5.91 0.41
CA SER A 73 -17.83 4.46 0.59
C SER A 73 -17.00 4.08 1.83
N ALA A 74 -17.36 2.95 2.45
CA ALA A 74 -16.57 2.39 3.55
C ALA A 74 -15.11 2.12 3.13
N GLN A 75 -14.89 1.81 1.85
CA GLN A 75 -13.56 1.58 1.26
C GLN A 75 -12.70 2.84 1.26
N ALA A 76 -13.26 3.98 0.83
CA ALA A 76 -12.55 5.26 0.86
C ALA A 76 -12.18 5.67 2.29
N LEU A 77 -13.07 5.43 3.26
CA LEU A 77 -12.81 5.69 4.68
C LEU A 77 -11.68 4.81 5.23
N ILE A 78 -11.72 3.49 4.96
CA ILE A 78 -10.64 2.57 5.36
C ILE A 78 -9.31 3.01 4.74
N CYS A 79 -9.28 3.25 3.43
CA CYS A 79 -8.06 3.66 2.73
C CYS A 79 -7.49 4.98 3.27
N SER A 80 -8.35 5.94 3.60
CA SER A 80 -7.96 7.23 4.17
C SER A 80 -7.37 7.10 5.58
N VAL A 81 -8.05 6.38 6.48
CA VAL A 81 -7.57 6.16 7.85
C VAL A 81 -6.25 5.39 7.84
N THR A 82 -6.18 4.30 7.07
CA THR A 82 -4.98 3.47 6.97
C THR A 82 -3.82 4.23 6.32
N GLY A 83 -4.10 5.02 5.28
CA GLY A 83 -3.10 5.88 4.63
C GLY A 83 -2.54 6.93 5.58
N GLY A 84 -3.41 7.62 6.32
CA GLY A 84 -3.03 8.58 7.35
C GLY A 84 -2.13 7.96 8.43
N LEU A 85 -2.47 6.75 8.90
CA LEU A 85 -1.64 6.02 9.85
C LEU A 85 -0.27 5.64 9.28
N ILE A 86 -0.19 5.20 8.02
CA ILE A 86 1.09 4.89 7.36
C ILE A 86 2.00 6.12 7.34
N TYR A 87 1.47 7.29 6.95
CA TYR A 87 2.26 8.53 6.93
C TYR A 87 2.66 8.98 8.33
N LEU A 88 1.75 8.91 9.32
CA LEU A 88 2.07 9.28 10.71
C LEU A 88 3.17 8.39 11.29
N ILE A 89 3.05 7.06 11.16
CA ILE A 89 4.06 6.12 11.65
C ILE A 89 5.38 6.33 10.90
N GLY A 90 5.32 6.55 9.58
CA GLY A 90 6.46 6.88 8.75
C GLY A 90 7.19 8.14 9.25
N LEU A 91 6.45 9.21 9.51
CA LEU A 91 6.96 10.48 10.02
C LEU A 91 7.61 10.31 11.40
N VAL A 92 6.93 9.66 12.34
CA VAL A 92 7.46 9.38 13.69
C VAL A 92 8.74 8.54 13.61
N SER A 93 8.84 7.60 12.66
CA SER A 93 10.04 6.78 12.47
C SER A 93 11.29 7.56 12.04
N ILE A 94 11.11 8.74 11.45
CA ILE A 94 12.21 9.66 11.10
C ILE A 94 12.80 10.25 12.39
N PHE A 95 11.94 10.73 13.29
CA PHE A 95 12.35 11.33 14.56
C PHE A 95 12.92 10.28 15.54
N VAL A 96 12.28 9.11 15.64
CA VAL A 96 12.74 8.05 16.53
C VAL A 96 13.82 7.22 15.85
N ARG A 97 15.09 7.50 16.18
CA ARG A 97 16.27 6.81 15.60
C ARG A 97 16.50 5.39 16.12
N LYS A 98 15.74 4.94 17.12
CA LYS A 98 15.87 3.60 17.70
C LYS A 98 15.51 2.53 16.66
N GLN A 99 16.45 1.66 16.33
CA GLN A 99 16.26 0.64 15.28
C GLN A 99 15.16 -0.38 15.63
N SER A 100 15.01 -0.71 16.92
CA SER A 100 13.92 -1.59 17.37
C SER A 100 12.54 -0.97 17.10
N PHE A 101 12.41 0.35 17.29
CA PHE A 101 11.17 1.07 17.00
C PHE A 101 10.89 1.06 15.50
N ARG A 102 11.89 1.42 14.67
CA ARG A 102 11.75 1.43 13.21
C ARG A 102 11.38 0.06 12.63
N ARG A 103 11.88 -1.03 13.21
CA ARG A 103 11.47 -2.39 12.81
C ARG A 103 9.98 -2.63 13.07
N ILE A 104 9.48 -2.26 14.25
CA ILE A 104 8.06 -2.38 14.60
C ILE A 104 7.22 -1.47 13.71
N SER A 105 7.66 -0.23 13.48
CA SER A 105 7.01 0.72 12.57
C SER A 105 6.89 0.15 11.16
N PHE A 106 7.95 -0.47 10.63
CA PHE A 106 7.90 -1.10 9.31
C PHE A 106 6.89 -2.25 9.25
N GLN A 107 6.83 -3.09 10.29
CA GLN A 107 5.85 -4.18 10.36
C GLN A 107 4.41 -3.65 10.42
N LEU A 108 4.16 -2.62 11.22
CA LEU A 108 2.84 -1.96 11.29
C LEU A 108 2.46 -1.34 9.93
N ILE A 109 3.36 -0.59 9.30
CA ILE A 109 3.15 -0.01 7.97
C ILE A 109 2.86 -1.10 6.93
N SER A 110 3.58 -2.23 6.98
CA SER A 110 3.36 -3.36 6.06
C SER A 110 1.98 -3.98 6.22
N VAL A 111 1.51 -4.16 7.47
CA VAL A 111 0.17 -4.69 7.74
C VAL A 111 -0.91 -3.72 7.26
N LEU A 112 -0.74 -2.43 7.55
CA LEU A 112 -1.66 -1.37 7.08
C LEU A 112 -1.73 -1.34 5.54
N PHE A 113 -0.58 -1.45 4.86
CA PHE A 113 -0.55 -1.50 3.41
C PHE A 113 -1.27 -2.74 2.84
N ILE A 114 -1.07 -3.91 3.44
CA ILE A 114 -1.77 -5.14 3.03
C ILE A 114 -3.29 -4.97 3.20
N ILE A 115 -3.74 -4.34 4.28
CA ILE A 115 -5.17 -4.03 4.48
C ILE A 115 -5.70 -3.16 3.33
N GLN A 116 -4.99 -2.09 2.93
CA GLN A 116 -5.40 -1.26 1.79
C GLN A 116 -5.50 -2.06 0.49
N VAL A 117 -4.51 -2.89 0.19
CA VAL A 117 -4.51 -3.73 -1.02
C VAL A 117 -5.71 -4.68 -1.03
N ILE A 118 -5.95 -5.38 0.09
CA ILE A 118 -7.08 -6.30 0.21
C ILE A 118 -8.40 -5.54 0.07
N THR A 119 -8.54 -4.38 0.72
CA THR A 119 -9.74 -3.55 0.60
C THR A 119 -9.98 -3.18 -0.86
N ILE A 120 -9.01 -2.56 -1.55
CA ILE A 120 -9.17 -2.10 -2.93
C ILE A 120 -9.49 -3.26 -3.87
N GLU A 121 -8.74 -4.37 -3.82
CA GLU A 121 -8.94 -5.47 -4.76
C GLU A 121 -10.23 -6.27 -4.44
N ALA A 122 -10.60 -6.44 -3.16
CA ALA A 122 -11.90 -7.03 -2.80
C ALA A 122 -13.06 -6.15 -3.28
N SER A 123 -12.92 -4.83 -3.19
CA SER A 123 -13.90 -3.86 -3.68
C SER A 123 -14.19 -4.09 -5.16
N ARG A 124 -13.14 -4.22 -5.97
CA ARG A 124 -13.23 -4.45 -7.41
C ARG A 124 -13.89 -5.78 -7.76
N ILE A 125 -13.69 -6.81 -6.95
CA ILE A 125 -14.37 -8.10 -7.13
C ILE A 125 -15.86 -8.00 -6.78
N THR A 126 -16.24 -7.17 -5.80
CA THR A 126 -17.64 -7.06 -5.33
C THR A 126 -18.49 -6.02 -6.04
N LEU A 127 -17.89 -4.96 -6.59
CA LEU A 127 -18.59 -3.84 -7.25
C LEU A 127 -18.76 -4.05 -8.77
N ILE A 128 -18.31 -5.18 -9.30
CA ILE A 128 -18.50 -5.65 -10.67
C ILE A 128 -19.48 -6.81 -10.66
#